data_AF-A0A484ZXJ9-F1
#
_entry.id   AF-A0A484ZXJ9-F1
#
_cell.length_a   1.000
_cell.length_b   1.000
_cell.length_c   1.000
_cell.angle_alpha   90.00
_cell.angle_beta   90.00
_cell.angle_gamma   90.00
#
_symmetry.space_group_name_H-M   'P 1'
#
loop_
_entity.id
_entity.type
_entity.pdbx_description
1 polymer ?
#
loop_
_entity_poly.entity_id
_entity_poly.type
_entity_poly.pdbx_seq_one_letter_code
_entity_poly.pdbx_strand_id
1 'polypeptide(L)'
;MIKLSAHLEDHQSQAVNDPLVTPVWKVTDAVTGAVVPVVAVGGSCPLDAASQPLPCLQVLRAPMDVRTGINYYVEELVSTLSGSFIVRADLGVYGMSNPQTVTFASASSTNLVVRAEIQDPAGQDLLTTGAHPQVGVTYTVKLFDAANVDITTSIPAANVQWELDGTNTAGCSVTLNSSDTLVRGYQFTPRTNANSTSGVPCGDQGFGLKVTYVP
;
A
#
# COMPACT_ATOMS: atom_id res chain seq x y z
N MET A 1 -10.86 1.74 7.00
CA MET A 1 -12.31 1.46 7.01
C MET A 1 -13.03 2.77 7.26
N ILE A 2 -14.05 3.07 6.45
CA ILE A 2 -14.84 4.31 6.56
C ILE A 2 -16.31 3.95 6.76
N LYS A 3 -17.01 4.69 7.61
CA LYS A 3 -18.46 4.55 7.80
C LYS A 3 -19.17 5.69 7.08
N LEU A 4 -20.08 5.34 6.20
CA LEU A 4 -21.00 6.29 5.58
C LEU A 4 -22.37 6.15 6.21
N SER A 5 -23.09 7.26 6.36
CA SER A 5 -24.47 7.26 6.81
C SER A 5 -25.30 8.23 5.98
N ALA A 6 -26.49 7.80 5.58
CA ALA A 6 -27.49 8.67 4.98
C ALA A 6 -28.81 8.58 5.76
N HIS A 7 -29.48 9.72 5.91
CA HIS A 7 -30.84 9.86 6.44
C HIS A 7 -31.58 10.91 5.62
N LEU A 8 -32.91 10.91 5.70
CA LEU A 8 -33.75 11.91 5.05
C LEU A 8 -34.06 13.05 6.02
N GLU A 9 -34.09 14.27 5.49
CA GLU A 9 -34.59 15.45 6.19
C GLU A 9 -35.72 16.09 5.38
N ASP A 10 -36.70 16.65 6.07
CA ASP A 10 -37.72 17.48 5.44
C ASP A 10 -37.22 18.91 5.15
N HIS A 11 -38.08 19.74 4.58
CA HIS A 11 -37.77 21.14 4.26
C HIS A 11 -37.45 22.03 5.48
N GLN A 12 -37.66 21.53 6.70
CA GLN A 12 -37.36 22.19 7.97
C GLN A 12 -36.12 21.58 8.65
N SER A 13 -35.36 20.75 7.93
CA SER A 13 -34.21 20.01 8.44
C SER A 13 -34.55 19.04 9.58
N GLN A 14 -35.80 18.57 9.65
CA GLN A 14 -36.18 17.51 10.58
C GLN A 14 -35.98 16.16 9.94
N ALA A 15 -35.31 15.26 10.67
CA ALA A 15 -35.06 13.92 10.19
C ALA A 15 -36.36 13.11 10.08
N VAL A 16 -36.56 12.41 8.97
CA VAL A 16 -37.79 11.67 8.65
C VAL A 16 -37.47 10.26 8.15
N ASN A 17 -38.46 9.37 8.23
CA ASN A 17 -38.40 8.02 7.67
C ASN A 17 -39.32 7.89 6.47
N ASP A 18 -38.82 7.28 5.41
CA ASP A 18 -39.63 6.71 4.34
C ASP A 18 -39.28 5.21 4.20
N PRO A 19 -40.23 4.28 4.43
CA PRO A 19 -39.98 2.85 4.34
C PRO A 19 -39.70 2.35 2.92
N LEU A 20 -39.98 3.15 1.88
CA LEU A 20 -39.74 2.80 0.48
C LEU A 20 -38.34 3.21 0.00
N VAL A 21 -37.58 3.96 0.81
CA VAL A 21 -36.27 4.46 0.43
C VAL A 21 -35.18 3.57 1.03
N THR A 22 -34.45 2.86 0.18
CA THR A 22 -33.17 2.23 0.52
C THR A 22 -32.08 2.88 -0.31
N PRO A 23 -31.10 3.56 0.32
CA PRO A 23 -30.07 4.28 -0.43
C PRO A 23 -29.19 3.34 -1.26
N VAL A 24 -28.81 3.78 -2.46
CA VAL A 24 -27.78 3.13 -3.28
C VAL A 24 -26.55 4.02 -3.37
N TRP A 25 -25.40 3.54 -2.91
CA TRP A 25 -24.18 4.33 -2.95
C TRP A 25 -23.57 4.36 -4.34
N LYS A 26 -23.29 5.58 -4.82
CA LYS A 26 -22.61 5.84 -6.09
C LYS A 26 -21.25 6.44 -5.80
N VAL A 27 -20.23 5.90 -6.45
CA VAL A 27 -18.83 6.24 -6.17
C VAL A 27 -18.12 6.55 -7.48
N THR A 28 -17.39 7.65 -7.49
CA THR A 28 -16.52 8.05 -8.58
C THR A 28 -15.13 8.36 -8.06
N ASP A 29 -14.11 7.99 -8.82
CA ASP A 29 -12.74 8.41 -8.55
C ASP A 29 -12.62 9.94 -8.64
N ALA A 30 -12.07 10.58 -7.61
CA ALA A 30 -12.05 12.04 -7.52
C ALA A 30 -11.09 12.72 -8.51
N VAL A 31 -10.16 11.96 -9.11
CA VAL A 31 -9.12 12.48 -10.01
C VAL A 31 -9.53 12.27 -11.47
N THR A 32 -9.95 11.05 -11.80
CA THR A 32 -10.28 10.62 -13.16
C THR A 32 -11.76 10.80 -13.49
N GLY A 33 -12.63 10.93 -12.48
CA GLY A 33 -14.07 10.97 -12.65
C GLY A 33 -14.70 9.64 -13.07
N ALA A 34 -13.91 8.57 -13.13
CA ALA A 34 -14.40 7.25 -13.51
C ALA A 34 -15.36 6.69 -12.45
N VAL A 35 -16.39 5.97 -12.89
CA VAL A 35 -17.32 5.26 -11.98
C VAL A 35 -16.58 4.08 -11.36
N VAL A 36 -16.59 4.02 -10.03
CA VAL A 36 -15.99 2.93 -9.26
C VAL A 36 -17.10 1.99 -8.80
N PRO A 37 -17.03 0.68 -9.13
CA PRO A 37 -18.02 -0.29 -8.68
C PRO A 37 -18.05 -0.38 -7.15
N VAL A 38 -19.26 -0.38 -6.58
CA VAL A 38 -19.50 -0.75 -5.18
C VAL A 38 -20.04 -2.17 -5.14
N VAL A 39 -19.31 -3.04 -4.45
CA VAL A 39 -19.62 -4.47 -4.36
C VAL A 39 -20.24 -4.77 -3.00
N ALA A 40 -21.35 -5.51 -3.02
CA ALA A 40 -22.07 -5.90 -1.82
C ALA A 40 -21.26 -6.83 -0.90
N VAL A 41 -21.74 -7.01 0.33
CA VAL A 41 -21.13 -7.89 1.34
C VAL A 41 -20.92 -9.30 0.77
N GLY A 42 -19.68 -9.80 0.84
CA GLY A 42 -19.30 -11.12 0.33
C GLY A 42 -19.11 -11.21 -1.20
N GLY A 43 -19.33 -10.13 -1.94
CA GLY A 43 -19.00 -10.05 -3.37
C GLY A 43 -17.51 -9.81 -3.61
N SER A 44 -17.05 -10.10 -4.83
CA SER A 44 -15.67 -9.86 -5.27
C SER A 44 -15.61 -8.68 -6.24
N CYS A 45 -14.48 -7.94 -6.23
CA CYS A 45 -14.26 -6.91 -7.24
C CYS A 45 -14.34 -7.52 -8.65
N PRO A 46 -14.89 -6.79 -9.64
CA PRO A 46 -14.95 -7.27 -11.01
C PRO A 46 -13.54 -7.51 -11.54
N LEU A 47 -13.39 -8.48 -12.43
CA LEU A 47 -12.13 -8.74 -13.11
C LEU A 47 -12.12 -8.04 -14.48
N ASP A 48 -10.94 -7.66 -14.95
CA ASP A 48 -10.74 -7.21 -16.32
C ASP A 48 -10.71 -8.39 -17.31
N ALA A 49 -10.55 -8.08 -18.60
CA ALA A 49 -10.48 -9.10 -19.66
C ALA A 49 -9.27 -10.05 -19.52
N ALA A 50 -8.26 -9.69 -18.72
CA ALA A 50 -7.08 -10.49 -18.40
C ALA A 50 -7.23 -11.24 -17.06
N SER A 51 -8.43 -11.27 -16.46
CA SER A 51 -8.73 -11.87 -15.15
C SER A 51 -8.01 -11.21 -13.97
N GLN A 52 -7.60 -9.94 -14.10
CA GLN A 52 -7.04 -9.17 -13.00
C GLN A 52 -8.14 -8.38 -12.25
N PRO A 53 -8.08 -8.26 -10.91
CA PRO A 53 -9.06 -7.48 -10.15
C PRO A 53 -9.03 -6.00 -10.54
N LEU A 54 -10.18 -5.49 -10.98
CA LEU A 54 -10.39 -4.06 -11.16
C LEU A 54 -10.60 -3.38 -9.80
N PRO A 55 -10.25 -2.09 -9.69
CA PRO A 55 -10.51 -1.30 -8.49
C PRO A 55 -12.00 -1.29 -8.13
N CYS A 56 -12.32 -1.55 -6.86
CA CYS A 56 -13.68 -1.46 -6.37
C CYS A 56 -13.74 -1.07 -4.89
N LEU A 57 -14.89 -0.55 -4.45
CA LEU A 57 -15.21 -0.44 -3.03
C LEU A 57 -16.06 -1.62 -2.61
N GLN A 58 -15.73 -2.26 -1.49
CA GLN A 58 -16.49 -3.36 -0.93
C GLN A 58 -17.21 -2.90 0.34
N VAL A 59 -18.51 -3.23 0.41
CA VAL A 59 -19.32 -3.08 1.61
C VAL A 59 -19.01 -4.25 2.55
N LEU A 60 -18.47 -3.98 3.73
CA LEU A 60 -18.21 -4.98 4.76
C LEU A 60 -19.47 -5.31 5.54
N ARG A 61 -20.26 -4.27 5.85
CA ARG A 61 -21.50 -4.35 6.63
C ARG A 61 -22.43 -3.22 6.19
N ALA A 62 -23.72 -3.53 6.08
CA ALA A 62 -24.77 -2.55 5.79
C ALA A 62 -25.87 -2.58 6.88
N PRO A 63 -25.56 -2.26 8.16
CA PRO A 63 -26.58 -2.18 9.19
C PRO A 63 -27.45 -0.93 9.00
N MET A 64 -28.75 -1.12 9.15
CA MET A 64 -29.68 -0.03 9.42
C MET A 64 -29.66 0.26 10.92
N ASP A 65 -29.27 1.47 11.29
CA ASP A 65 -29.17 1.92 12.69
C ASP A 65 -30.36 2.85 12.99
N VAL A 66 -31.13 2.56 14.03
CA VAL A 66 -32.27 3.40 14.42
C VAL A 66 -31.84 4.33 15.55
N ARG A 67 -31.65 5.61 15.23
CA ARG A 67 -31.27 6.64 16.21
C ARG A 67 -32.48 7.49 16.51
N THR A 68 -32.93 7.47 17.76
CA THR A 68 -34.10 8.24 18.22
C THR A 68 -35.35 8.05 17.33
N GLY A 69 -35.57 6.83 16.82
CA GLY A 69 -36.69 6.50 15.94
C GLY A 69 -36.48 6.81 14.45
N ILE A 70 -35.30 7.32 14.06
CA ILE A 70 -34.94 7.63 12.67
C ILE A 70 -33.99 6.57 12.11
N ASN A 71 -34.24 6.17 10.87
CA ASN A 71 -33.47 5.19 10.14
C ASN A 71 -32.21 5.84 9.55
N TYR A 72 -31.05 5.40 10.03
CA TYR A 72 -29.75 5.72 9.45
C TYR A 72 -29.28 4.50 8.65
N TYR A 73 -29.09 4.68 7.35
CA TYR A 73 -28.52 3.65 6.50
C TYR A 73 -27.00 3.76 6.56
N VAL A 74 -26.36 2.84 7.30
CA VAL A 74 -24.92 2.88 7.53
C VAL A 74 -24.23 1.82 6.67
N GLU A 75 -23.24 2.23 5.90
CA GLU A 75 -22.34 1.30 5.20
C GLU A 75 -20.91 1.43 5.68
N GLU A 76 -20.30 0.29 5.99
CA GLU A 76 -18.88 0.18 6.27
C GLU A 76 -18.14 -0.17 4.98
N LEU A 77 -17.33 0.75 4.47
CA LEU A 77 -16.61 0.59 3.22
C LEU A 77 -15.12 0.29 3.45
N VAL A 78 -14.58 -0.58 2.61
CA VAL A 78 -13.15 -0.76 2.35
C VAL A 78 -12.86 -0.65 0.86
N SER A 79 -11.70 -0.09 0.55
CA SER A 79 -11.19 0.02 -0.81
C SER A 79 -10.02 -0.91 -0.99
N THR A 80 -9.91 -1.55 -2.15
CA THR A 80 -8.70 -2.26 -2.58
C THR A 80 -7.60 -1.31 -3.07
N LEU A 81 -7.94 -0.02 -3.31
CA LEU A 81 -7.00 1.02 -3.71
C LEU A 81 -6.89 2.15 -2.68
N SER A 82 -5.68 2.69 -2.53
CA SER A 82 -5.48 4.01 -1.96
C SER A 82 -5.93 5.10 -2.94
N GLY A 83 -6.65 6.10 -2.45
CA GLY A 83 -7.12 7.21 -3.29
C GLY A 83 -8.25 7.99 -2.64
N SER A 84 -8.63 9.08 -3.30
CA SER A 84 -9.79 9.90 -2.92
C SER A 84 -10.95 9.59 -3.86
N PHE A 85 -12.13 9.37 -3.28
CA PHE A 85 -13.34 9.03 -4.00
C PHE A 85 -14.45 10.00 -3.59
N ILE A 86 -15.30 10.36 -4.56
CA ILE A 86 -16.51 11.12 -4.32
C ILE A 86 -17.65 10.12 -4.17
N VAL A 87 -18.33 10.16 -3.04
CA VAL A 87 -19.45 9.29 -2.73
C VAL A 87 -20.74 10.09 -2.58
N ARG A 88 -21.82 9.54 -3.13
CA ARG A 88 -23.18 10.08 -3.02
C ARG A 88 -24.15 8.94 -2.73
N ALA A 89 -25.14 9.20 -1.90
CA ALA A 89 -26.28 8.31 -1.71
C ALA A 89 -27.36 8.67 -2.73
N ASP A 90 -27.79 7.70 -3.54
CA ASP A 90 -28.99 7.79 -4.36
C ASP A 90 -30.18 7.40 -3.49
N LEU A 91 -31.07 8.36 -3.23
CA LEU A 91 -32.26 8.19 -2.39
C LEU A 91 -33.53 8.01 -3.24
N GLY A 92 -33.38 7.60 -4.51
CA GLY A 92 -34.48 7.35 -5.43
C GLY A 92 -35.20 8.65 -5.83
N VAL A 93 -36.50 8.75 -5.54
CA VAL A 93 -37.32 9.91 -5.92
C VAL A 93 -36.88 11.22 -5.26
N TYR A 94 -36.14 11.14 -4.15
CA TYR A 94 -35.58 12.28 -3.44
C TYR A 94 -34.26 12.78 -4.05
N GLY A 95 -33.72 12.05 -5.04
CA GLY A 95 -32.51 12.40 -5.76
C GLY A 95 -31.22 11.98 -5.05
N MET A 96 -30.12 12.63 -5.42
CA MET A 96 -28.78 12.33 -4.90
C MET A 96 -28.45 13.23 -3.71
N SER A 97 -27.80 12.67 -2.69
CA SER A 97 -27.20 13.45 -1.61
C SER A 97 -26.10 14.39 -2.12
N ASN A 98 -25.71 15.34 -1.27
CA ASN A 98 -24.49 16.11 -1.47
C ASN A 98 -23.28 15.19 -1.61
N PRO A 99 -22.30 15.52 -2.48
CA PRO A 99 -21.07 14.78 -2.61
C PRO A 99 -20.27 14.83 -1.31
N GLN A 100 -19.77 13.67 -0.89
CA GLN A 100 -18.81 13.55 0.21
C GLN A 100 -17.51 12.99 -0.35
N THR A 101 -16.39 13.61 0.00
CA THR A 101 -15.07 13.10 -0.35
C THR A 101 -14.63 12.14 0.75
N VAL A 102 -14.30 10.91 0.37
CA VAL A 102 -13.68 9.92 1.25
C VAL A 102 -12.33 9.53 0.71
N THR A 103 -11.33 9.57 1.58
CA THR A 103 -9.96 9.22 1.24
C THR A 103 -9.63 7.91 1.92
N PHE A 104 -9.38 6.89 1.11
CA PHE A 104 -8.72 5.68 1.58
C PHE A 104 -7.22 5.92 1.45
N ALA A 105 -6.56 6.21 2.56
CA ALA A 105 -5.13 5.97 2.62
C ALA A 105 -4.92 4.46 2.70
N SER A 106 -3.93 3.93 1.98
CA SER A 106 -3.38 2.63 2.40
C SER A 106 -3.01 2.77 3.87
N ALA A 107 -3.37 1.80 4.70
CA ALA A 107 -2.85 1.76 6.05
C ALA A 107 -1.33 1.57 5.91
N SER A 108 -0.58 2.66 5.89
CA SER A 108 0.86 2.58 6.10
C SER A 108 1.05 2.08 7.54
N SER A 109 1.76 0.95 7.65
CA SER A 109 2.11 0.20 8.88
C SER A 109 0.95 -0.60 9.50
N THR A 110 0.93 -1.92 9.40
CA THR A 110 1.80 -2.84 10.15
C THR A 110 1.76 -4.23 9.48
N ASN A 111 2.94 -4.84 9.22
CA ASN A 111 3.18 -6.14 8.57
C ASN A 111 3.32 -6.17 7.02
N LEU A 112 4.08 -5.26 6.40
CA LEU A 112 4.36 -5.40 4.97
C LEU A 112 5.51 -6.38 4.71
N VAL A 113 6.67 -6.21 5.34
CA VAL A 113 7.82 -7.10 5.14
C VAL A 113 8.22 -7.77 6.45
N VAL A 114 8.18 -9.09 6.51
CA VAL A 114 8.70 -9.87 7.67
C VAL A 114 10.04 -10.53 7.37
N ARG A 115 10.38 -10.65 6.07
CA ARG A 115 11.59 -11.32 5.60
C ARG A 115 12.09 -10.64 4.33
N ALA A 116 13.40 -10.51 4.20
CA ALA A 116 14.06 -10.05 2.99
C ALA A 116 15.06 -11.11 2.54
N GLU A 117 15.30 -11.17 1.23
CA GLU A 117 16.41 -11.91 0.62
C GLU A 117 17.20 -10.93 -0.25
N ILE A 118 18.53 -10.99 -0.17
CA ILE A 118 19.41 -10.24 -1.07
C ILE A 118 20.09 -11.27 -1.97
N GLN A 119 19.59 -11.38 -3.19
CA GLN A 119 20.00 -12.42 -4.12
C GLN A 119 21.14 -11.93 -5.03
N ASP A 120 22.18 -12.76 -5.16
CA ASP A 120 23.21 -12.61 -6.19
C ASP A 120 22.68 -13.02 -7.59
N PRO A 121 23.46 -12.87 -8.67
CA PRO A 121 23.04 -13.29 -10.01
C PRO A 121 22.76 -14.79 -10.16
N ALA A 122 23.24 -15.63 -9.24
CA ALA A 122 22.95 -17.06 -9.19
C ALA A 122 21.70 -17.39 -8.35
N GLY A 123 21.06 -16.39 -7.74
CA GLY A 123 19.88 -16.55 -6.89
C GLY A 123 20.19 -16.93 -5.44
N GLN A 124 21.46 -16.89 -5.00
CA GLN A 124 21.85 -17.17 -3.62
C GLN A 124 21.56 -15.97 -2.72
N ASP A 125 20.90 -16.22 -1.58
CA ASP A 125 20.63 -15.18 -0.59
C ASP A 125 21.87 -14.89 0.28
N LEU A 126 22.38 -13.67 0.17
CA LEU A 126 23.53 -13.16 0.93
C LEU A 126 23.25 -13.12 2.43
N LEU A 127 22.00 -12.86 2.83
CA LEU A 127 21.64 -12.78 4.25
C LEU A 127 21.74 -14.16 4.93
N THR A 128 21.51 -15.23 4.18
CA THR A 128 21.63 -16.62 4.66
C THR A 128 23.06 -17.15 4.53
N THR A 129 23.74 -16.86 3.42
CA THR A 129 25.09 -17.39 3.16
C THR A 129 26.18 -16.65 3.93
N GLY A 130 25.93 -15.40 4.36
CA GLY A 130 26.95 -14.53 4.96
C GLY A 130 28.03 -14.09 3.96
N ALA A 131 27.82 -14.31 2.66
CA ALA A 131 28.76 -13.92 1.63
C ALA A 131 28.86 -12.39 1.52
N HIS A 132 30.06 -11.89 1.28
CA HIS A 132 30.27 -10.46 1.10
C HIS A 132 30.05 -10.03 -0.36
N PRO A 133 29.32 -8.93 -0.60
CA PRO A 133 29.12 -8.35 -1.90
C PRO A 133 30.45 -7.95 -2.56
N GLN A 134 30.51 -8.22 -3.86
CA GLN A 134 31.63 -7.89 -4.74
C GLN A 134 31.29 -6.68 -5.62
N VAL A 135 32.29 -5.82 -5.84
CA VAL A 135 32.17 -4.67 -6.76
C VAL A 135 31.82 -5.14 -8.16
N GLY A 136 30.91 -4.42 -8.82
CA GLY A 136 30.50 -4.69 -10.20
C GLY A 136 29.50 -5.83 -10.36
N VAL A 137 29.17 -6.55 -9.28
CA VAL A 137 28.10 -7.56 -9.26
C VAL A 137 26.79 -6.90 -8.85
N THR A 138 25.71 -7.13 -9.61
CA THR A 138 24.39 -6.61 -9.27
C THR A 138 23.63 -7.60 -8.41
N TYR A 139 23.16 -7.12 -7.26
CA TYR A 139 22.31 -7.84 -6.33
C TYR A 139 20.88 -7.36 -6.46
N THR A 140 19.94 -8.24 -6.17
CA THR A 140 18.50 -7.93 -6.19
C THR A 140 17.89 -8.21 -4.83
N VAL A 141 16.91 -7.40 -4.41
CA VAL A 141 16.18 -7.66 -3.17
C VAL A 141 14.84 -8.31 -3.47
N LYS A 142 14.46 -9.26 -2.63
CA LYS A 142 13.08 -9.74 -2.50
C LYS A 142 12.55 -9.48 -1.10
N LEU A 143 11.32 -9.00 -1.02
CA LEU A 143 10.64 -8.64 0.21
C LEU A 143 9.40 -9.51 0.35
N PHE A 144 9.26 -10.17 1.51
CA PHE A 144 8.20 -11.14 1.76
C PHE A 144 7.31 -10.73 2.93
N ASP A 145 6.02 -11.01 2.79
CA ASP A 145 5.03 -10.83 3.86
C ASP A 145 5.00 -12.02 4.85
N ALA A 146 4.12 -11.93 5.85
CA ALA A 146 3.95 -12.97 6.88
C ALA A 146 3.51 -14.34 6.33
N ALA A 147 2.91 -14.38 5.14
CA ALA A 147 2.52 -15.61 4.46
C ALA A 147 3.64 -16.16 3.55
N ASN A 148 4.82 -15.54 3.58
CA ASN A 148 5.97 -15.85 2.75
C ASN A 148 5.72 -15.62 1.25
N VAL A 149 4.84 -14.68 0.92
CA VAL A 149 4.58 -14.26 -0.47
C VAL A 149 5.55 -13.13 -0.84
N ASP A 150 6.13 -13.20 -2.03
CA ASP A 150 6.96 -12.12 -2.59
C ASP A 150 6.06 -10.92 -2.91
N ILE A 151 6.27 -9.82 -2.19
CA ILE A 151 5.54 -8.56 -2.32
C ILE A 151 6.44 -7.43 -2.83
N THR A 152 7.61 -7.75 -3.39
CA THR A 152 8.63 -6.75 -3.79
C THR A 152 8.04 -5.70 -4.72
N THR A 153 7.25 -6.11 -5.71
CA THR A 153 6.64 -5.20 -6.69
C THR A 153 5.50 -4.36 -6.14
N SER A 154 4.98 -4.71 -4.96
CA SER A 154 3.91 -3.96 -4.28
C SER A 154 4.46 -2.79 -3.45
N ILE A 155 5.77 -2.74 -3.23
CA ILE A 155 6.45 -1.66 -2.51
C ILE A 155 7.05 -0.71 -3.54
N PRO A 156 6.75 0.61 -3.53
CA PRO A 156 7.35 1.54 -4.47
C PRO A 156 8.89 1.48 -4.45
N ALA A 157 9.52 1.38 -5.62
CA ALA A 157 10.98 1.30 -5.72
C ALA A 157 11.71 2.46 -5.02
N ALA A 158 11.12 3.67 -5.05
CA ALA A 158 11.67 4.85 -4.36
C ALA A 158 11.77 4.69 -2.84
N ASN A 159 10.95 3.81 -2.26
CA ASN A 159 10.87 3.56 -0.82
C ASN A 159 11.83 2.45 -0.37
N VAL A 160 12.49 1.75 -1.30
CA VAL A 160 13.47 0.69 -1.02
C VAL A 160 14.86 1.29 -1.03
N GLN A 161 15.56 1.26 0.10
CA GLN A 161 16.85 1.88 0.33
C GLN A 161 17.93 0.83 0.60
N TRP A 162 19.07 0.97 -0.08
CA TRP A 162 20.24 0.11 0.12
C TRP A 162 21.24 0.75 1.07
N GLU A 163 21.77 -0.07 1.98
CA GLU A 163 22.71 0.32 3.02
C GLU A 163 23.90 -0.66 3.06
N LEU A 164 25.06 -0.13 3.43
CA LEU A 164 26.23 -0.91 3.79
C LEU A 164 26.27 -1.10 5.30
N ASP A 165 26.51 -2.33 5.73
CA ASP A 165 26.47 -2.68 7.16
C ASP A 165 27.57 -3.67 7.55
N GLY A 166 27.98 -3.62 8.81
CA GLY A 166 28.94 -4.55 9.38
C GLY A 166 30.41 -4.19 9.17
N THR A 167 31.28 -5.10 9.60
CA THR A 167 32.74 -4.96 9.53
C THR A 167 33.24 -5.38 8.16
N ASN A 168 34.09 -4.53 7.57
CA ASN A 168 34.69 -4.80 6.28
C ASN A 168 35.70 -5.97 6.36
N THR A 169 35.61 -6.90 5.42
CA THR A 169 36.52 -8.04 5.29
C THR A 169 37.47 -7.95 4.09
N ALA A 170 37.35 -6.90 3.28
CA ALA A 170 38.09 -6.68 2.03
C ALA A 170 39.10 -5.52 2.17
N GLY A 171 40.07 -5.68 3.06
CA GLY A 171 41.30 -4.88 3.05
C GLY A 171 41.24 -3.52 3.73
N CYS A 172 40.16 -3.18 4.44
CA CYS A 172 40.12 -2.02 5.34
C CYS A 172 39.54 -2.40 6.70
N SER A 173 40.10 -1.87 7.79
CA SER A 173 39.61 -2.16 9.16
C SER A 173 38.56 -1.13 9.57
N VAL A 174 37.44 -1.08 8.85
CA VAL A 174 36.33 -0.15 9.11
C VAL A 174 35.05 -0.94 9.35
N THR A 175 34.19 -0.45 10.25
CA THR A 175 32.84 -0.97 10.46
C THR A 175 31.84 0.13 10.17
N LEU A 176 30.83 -0.19 9.37
CA LEU A 176 29.70 0.69 9.10
C LEU A 176 28.47 0.14 9.83
N ASN A 177 27.62 1.03 10.33
CA ASN A 177 26.36 0.67 10.94
C ASN A 177 25.25 1.33 10.11
N SER A 178 24.70 0.58 9.16
CA SER A 178 23.60 1.01 8.28
C SER A 178 23.89 2.32 7.53
N SER A 179 24.97 2.35 6.75
CA SER A 179 25.38 3.51 5.96
C SER A 179 24.61 3.58 4.64
N ASP A 180 23.86 4.67 4.41
CA ASP A 180 23.06 4.86 3.19
C ASP A 180 23.94 4.96 1.93
N THR A 181 23.62 4.13 0.94
CA THR A 181 24.31 4.11 -0.37
C THR A 181 23.82 5.21 -1.32
N LEU A 182 22.73 5.90 -0.95
CA LEU A 182 21.90 6.79 -1.78
C LEU A 182 21.24 6.09 -2.98
N VAL A 183 21.34 4.76 -3.08
CA VAL A 183 20.66 3.99 -4.11
C VAL A 183 19.27 3.61 -3.59
N ARG A 184 18.28 3.80 -4.46
CA ARG A 184 16.90 3.36 -4.24
C ARG A 184 16.49 2.38 -5.34
N GLY A 185 15.54 1.50 -5.03
CA GLY A 185 14.99 0.50 -5.94
C GLY A 185 15.42 -0.92 -5.63
N TYR A 186 15.07 -1.87 -6.50
CA TYR A 186 15.20 -3.30 -6.19
C TYR A 186 16.58 -3.89 -6.48
N GLN A 187 17.52 -3.08 -6.95
CA GLN A 187 18.83 -3.54 -7.38
C GLN A 187 19.94 -2.63 -6.84
N PHE A 188 21.07 -3.24 -6.54
CA PHE A 188 22.26 -2.53 -6.12
C PHE A 188 23.53 -3.19 -6.66
N THR A 189 24.45 -2.37 -7.15
CA THR A 189 25.78 -2.77 -7.60
C THR A 189 26.81 -2.09 -6.72
N PRO A 190 27.56 -2.83 -5.87
CA PRO A 190 28.60 -2.26 -5.02
C PRO A 190 29.65 -1.53 -5.86
N ARG A 191 30.05 -0.35 -5.38
CA ARG A 191 30.92 0.58 -6.08
C ARG A 191 32.35 0.54 -5.55
N THR A 192 33.30 0.88 -6.41
CA THR A 192 34.67 1.22 -5.97
C THR A 192 34.67 2.50 -5.13
N ASN A 193 35.74 2.72 -4.38
CA ASN A 193 35.91 3.88 -3.50
C ASN A 193 35.64 5.24 -4.17
N ALA A 194 36.08 5.43 -5.41
CA ALA A 194 35.90 6.68 -6.15
C ALA A 194 34.42 7.05 -6.38
N ASN A 195 33.52 6.08 -6.32
CA ASN A 195 32.08 6.25 -6.58
C ASN A 195 31.21 5.88 -5.37
N SER A 196 31.80 5.39 -4.29
CA SER A 196 31.10 4.99 -3.07
C SER A 196 30.69 6.22 -2.25
N THR A 197 29.52 6.17 -1.63
CA THR A 197 29.03 7.20 -0.69
C THR A 197 29.53 7.01 0.74
N SER A 198 30.17 5.87 1.04
CA SER A 198 30.66 5.54 2.38
C SER A 198 31.86 6.37 2.83
N GLY A 199 32.60 6.98 1.88
CA GLY A 199 33.83 7.72 2.14
C GLY A 199 35.02 6.86 2.57
N VAL A 200 34.92 5.53 2.50
CA VAL A 200 35.98 4.61 2.93
C VAL A 200 36.92 4.20 1.77
N PRO A 201 38.22 3.97 2.03
CA PRO A 201 39.19 3.66 0.97
C PRO A 201 38.93 2.36 0.19
N CYS A 202 38.23 1.41 0.79
CA CYS A 202 37.87 0.11 0.22
C CYS A 202 36.59 0.13 -0.62
N GLY A 203 35.87 1.26 -0.68
CA GLY A 203 34.57 1.34 -1.35
C GLY A 203 33.50 0.47 -0.69
N ASP A 204 32.55 -0.03 -1.47
CA ASP A 204 31.42 -0.82 -0.96
C ASP A 204 31.77 -2.30 -0.74
N GLN A 205 32.89 -2.78 -1.29
CA GLN A 205 33.29 -4.20 -1.22
C GLN A 205 33.60 -4.63 0.21
N GLY A 206 33.17 -5.83 0.59
CA GLY A 206 33.55 -6.44 1.88
C GLY A 206 32.68 -6.02 3.06
N PHE A 207 31.80 -5.02 2.91
CA PHE A 207 30.70 -4.75 3.85
C PHE A 207 29.53 -5.70 3.58
N GLY A 208 28.66 -5.95 4.55
CA GLY A 208 27.36 -6.55 4.28
C GLY A 208 26.41 -5.60 3.55
N LEU A 209 25.41 -6.16 2.87
CA LEU A 209 24.30 -5.39 2.32
C LEU A 209 23.10 -5.47 3.25
N LYS A 210 22.42 -4.34 3.41
CA LYS A 210 21.15 -4.24 4.12
C LYS A 210 20.17 -3.48 3.25
N VAL A 211 18.90 -3.85 3.34
CA VAL A 211 17.81 -3.11 2.71
C VAL A 211 16.86 -2.62 3.79
N THR A 212 16.57 -1.33 3.75
CA THR A 212 15.51 -0.71 4.56
C THR A 212 14.39 -0.27 3.62
N TYR A 213 13.16 -0.27 4.11
CA TYR A 213 12.05 0.34 3.40
C TYR A 213 11.41 1.40 4.29
N VAL A 214 11.18 2.59 3.73
CA VAL A 214 10.56 3.70 4.43
C VAL A 214 9.28 4.07 3.67
N PRO A 215 8.08 3.87 4.26
CA PRO A 215 6.81 4.16 3.61
C PRO A 215 6.62 5.65 3.30
#